data_AF-A0A1A8L9E3-F1
#
_entry.id   AF-A0A1A8L9E3-F1
#
_cell.length_a   1.000
_cell.length_b   1.000
_cell.length_c   1.000
_cell.angle_alpha   90.00
_cell.angle_beta   90.00
_cell.angle_gamma   90.00
#
_symmetry.space_group_name_H-M   'P 1'
#
loop_
_entity.id
_entity.type
_entity.pdbx_description
1 polymer ?
#
loop_
_entity_poly.entity_id
_entity_poly.type
_entity_poly.pdbx_seq_one_letter_code
_entity_poly.pdbx_strand_id
1 'polypeptide(L)'
;MERDLGSLILATDISRQNDYLSRFRMHLDQGNLCLSSASHRHFVLQMALKCADICNPCRPWELSKQWSEKVTEEFFQQGDIERKHKLEVGPLCDRETNTVGKIQIDFMTYVAEPLFAEWARFSDTCLSQTMLGHMGLNKASWGGLQQEQTPVSEEAEPSAAGGSSSKEMPQGSRES
;
A
#
# COMPACT_ATOMS: atom_id res chain seq x y z
N MET A 1 -25.62 -24.14 -4.95
CA MET A 1 -24.54 -24.17 -5.95
C MET A 1 -24.35 -22.80 -6.60
N GLU A 2 -25.26 -22.32 -7.46
CA GLU A 2 -25.10 -20.99 -8.11
C GLU A 2 -25.06 -19.83 -7.10
N ARG A 3 -25.93 -19.85 -6.08
CA ARG A 3 -25.96 -18.83 -5.02
C ARG A 3 -24.67 -18.80 -4.19
N ASP A 4 -24.14 -19.98 -3.86
CA ASP A 4 -22.93 -20.09 -3.04
C ASP A 4 -21.71 -19.57 -3.81
N LEU A 5 -21.57 -19.98 -5.08
CA LEU A 5 -20.52 -19.47 -5.97
C LEU A 5 -20.65 -17.96 -6.19
N GLY A 6 -21.86 -17.47 -6.46
CA GLY A 6 -22.11 -16.04 -6.63
C GLY A 6 -21.70 -15.23 -5.40
N SER A 7 -22.01 -15.71 -4.20
CA SER A 7 -21.61 -15.03 -2.96
C SER A 7 -20.10 -15.08 -2.67
N LEU A 8 -19.38 -16.08 -3.18
CA LEU A 8 -17.91 -16.12 -3.12
C LEU A 8 -17.32 -15.04 -4.04
N ILE A 9 -17.80 -14.96 -5.28
CA ILE A 9 -17.36 -13.94 -6.25
C ILE A 9 -17.68 -12.53 -5.72
N LEU A 10 -18.89 -12.30 -5.21
CA LEU A 10 -19.25 -10.98 -4.65
C LEU A 10 -18.44 -10.59 -3.41
N ALA A 11 -17.77 -11.55 -2.74
CA ALA A 11 -16.87 -11.23 -1.64
C ALA A 11 -15.54 -10.63 -2.13
N THR A 12 -15.13 -10.86 -3.38
CA THR A 12 -13.89 -10.32 -3.95
C THR A 12 -14.00 -8.85 -4.33
N ASP A 13 -15.21 -8.27 -4.31
CA ASP A 13 -15.39 -6.82 -4.46
C ASP A 13 -14.59 -6.07 -3.38
N ILE A 14 -13.55 -5.37 -3.84
CA ILE A 14 -12.60 -4.68 -2.97
C ILE A 14 -13.25 -3.47 -2.28
N SER A 15 -14.25 -2.85 -2.89
CA SER A 15 -14.97 -1.70 -2.32
C SER A 15 -15.69 -2.07 -1.02
N ARG A 16 -16.00 -3.36 -0.84
CA ARG A 16 -16.68 -3.92 0.34
C ARG A 16 -15.74 -4.57 1.33
N GLN A 17 -14.41 -4.47 1.16
CA GLN A 17 -13.46 -5.15 2.03
C GLN A 17 -13.66 -4.81 3.52
N ASN A 18 -13.94 -3.54 3.84
CA ASN A 18 -14.13 -3.10 5.23
C ASN A 18 -15.31 -3.81 5.91
N ASP A 19 -16.39 -4.09 5.17
CA ASP A 19 -17.56 -4.82 5.70
C ASP A 19 -17.16 -6.24 6.11
N TYR A 20 -16.50 -6.95 5.18
CA TYR A 20 -16.05 -8.34 5.38
C TYR A 20 -15.00 -8.43 6.49
N LEU A 21 -14.02 -7.53 6.47
CA LEU A 21 -12.91 -7.51 7.43
C LEU A 21 -13.41 -7.17 8.85
N SER A 22 -14.29 -6.19 8.99
CA SER A 22 -14.86 -5.81 10.29
C SER A 22 -15.69 -6.95 10.89
N ARG A 23 -16.50 -7.61 10.06
CA ARG A 23 -17.26 -8.79 10.48
C ARG A 23 -16.36 -9.96 10.87
N PHE A 24 -15.29 -10.21 10.11
CA PHE A 24 -14.33 -11.27 10.41
C PHE A 24 -13.59 -11.00 11.72
N ARG A 25 -13.07 -9.77 11.90
CA ARG A 25 -12.46 -9.31 13.15
C ARG A 25 -13.40 -9.50 14.34
N MET A 26 -14.66 -9.06 14.24
CA MET A 26 -15.66 -9.25 15.30
C MET A 26 -15.82 -10.73 15.68
N HIS A 27 -15.91 -11.62 14.69
CA HIS A 27 -16.03 -13.05 14.94
C HIS A 27 -14.77 -13.64 15.60
N LEU A 28 -13.58 -13.16 15.25
CA LEU A 28 -12.31 -13.56 15.87
C LEU A 28 -12.20 -13.05 17.30
N ASP A 29 -12.56 -11.79 17.55
CA ASP A 29 -12.54 -11.17 18.87
C ASP A 29 -13.50 -11.89 19.84
N GLN A 30 -14.65 -12.33 19.34
CA GLN A 30 -15.65 -13.08 20.12
C GLN A 30 -15.35 -14.58 20.24
N GLY A 31 -14.40 -15.11 19.47
CA GLY A 31 -14.08 -16.53 19.44
C GLY A 31 -15.26 -17.44 19.04
N ASN A 32 -16.20 -16.94 18.23
CA ASN A 32 -17.46 -17.62 17.95
C ASN A 32 -17.57 -18.23 16.52
N LEU A 33 -16.45 -18.28 15.78
CA LEU A 33 -16.39 -19.02 14.52
C LEU A 33 -16.51 -20.53 14.78
N CYS A 34 -17.38 -21.18 14.01
CA CYS A 34 -17.71 -22.60 14.18
C CYS A 34 -17.66 -23.29 12.82
N LEU A 35 -16.56 -23.95 12.48
CA LEU A 35 -16.32 -24.47 11.13
C LEU A 35 -17.23 -25.66 10.75
N SER A 36 -17.86 -26.31 11.73
CA SER A 36 -18.93 -27.29 11.48
C SER A 36 -20.20 -26.63 10.95
N SER A 37 -20.47 -25.37 11.32
CA SER A 37 -21.55 -24.57 10.74
C SER A 37 -21.26 -24.25 9.28
N ALA A 38 -22.17 -24.61 8.38
CA ALA A 38 -22.04 -24.34 6.95
C ALA A 38 -21.91 -22.85 6.64
N SER A 39 -22.65 -21.99 7.37
CA SER A 39 -22.61 -20.54 7.15
C SER A 39 -21.28 -19.91 7.59
N HIS A 40 -20.74 -20.33 8.75
CA HIS A 40 -19.44 -19.85 9.22
C HIS A 40 -18.31 -20.34 8.33
N ARG A 41 -18.34 -21.61 7.91
CA ARG A 41 -17.37 -22.17 6.96
C ARG A 41 -17.41 -21.44 5.62
N HIS A 42 -18.60 -21.16 5.09
CA HIS A 42 -18.76 -20.42 3.85
C HIS A 42 -18.21 -18.99 3.96
N PHE A 43 -18.45 -18.31 5.08
CA PHE A 43 -17.87 -16.99 5.34
C PHE A 43 -16.34 -17.04 5.42
N VAL A 44 -15.76 -18.06 6.05
CA VAL A 44 -14.30 -18.26 6.05
C VAL A 44 -13.77 -18.51 4.63
N LEU A 45 -14.50 -19.24 3.79
CA LEU A 45 -14.12 -19.44 2.37
C LEU A 45 -14.19 -18.12 1.57
N GLN A 46 -15.14 -17.23 1.87
CA GLN A 46 -15.16 -15.88 1.31
C GLN A 46 -13.90 -15.11 1.71
N MET A 47 -13.52 -15.14 2.99
CA MET A 47 -12.28 -14.49 3.45
C MET A 47 -11.03 -15.11 2.82
N ALA A 48 -10.97 -16.43 2.67
CA ALA A 48 -9.88 -17.13 2.02
C ALA A 48 -9.77 -16.75 0.54
N LEU A 49 -10.90 -16.64 -0.17
CA LEU A 49 -10.91 -16.22 -1.57
C LEU A 49 -10.48 -14.75 -1.72
N LYS A 50 -10.88 -13.87 -0.80
CA LYS A 50 -10.34 -12.50 -0.74
C LYS A 50 -8.83 -12.50 -0.55
N CYS A 51 -8.31 -13.33 0.35
CA CYS A 51 -6.85 -13.47 0.51
C CYS A 51 -6.22 -13.93 -0.80
N ALA A 52 -6.79 -14.92 -1.48
CA ALA A 52 -6.28 -15.43 -2.76
C ALA A 52 -6.24 -14.34 -3.84
N ASP A 53 -7.29 -13.53 -3.95
CA ASP A 53 -7.44 -12.45 -4.94
C ASP A 53 -6.34 -11.38 -4.82
N ILE A 54 -5.93 -11.05 -3.58
CA ILE A 54 -4.93 -10.01 -3.32
C ILE A 54 -3.62 -10.53 -2.71
N CYS A 55 -3.29 -11.81 -2.91
CA CYS A 55 -2.07 -12.41 -2.33
C CYS A 55 -0.76 -12.08 -3.07
N ASN A 56 -0.78 -11.27 -4.13
CA ASN A 56 0.42 -10.97 -4.92
C ASN A 56 1.57 -10.41 -4.06
N PRO A 57 1.35 -9.46 -3.13
CA PRO A 57 2.39 -8.98 -2.22
C PRO A 57 2.94 -10.03 -1.25
N CYS A 58 2.23 -11.14 -1.04
CA CYS A 58 2.60 -12.21 -0.12
C CYS A 58 3.54 -13.26 -0.76
N ARG A 59 3.93 -13.06 -2.02
CA ARG A 59 4.81 -13.95 -2.78
C ARG A 59 6.27 -13.48 -2.71
N PRO A 60 7.25 -14.34 -3.02
CA PRO A 60 8.63 -13.90 -3.21
C PRO A 60 8.73 -12.71 -4.16
N TRP A 61 9.74 -11.87 -3.93
CA TRP A 61 9.90 -10.57 -4.58
C TRP A 61 9.76 -10.63 -6.10
N GLU A 62 10.39 -11.60 -6.75
CA GLU A 62 10.40 -11.74 -8.21
C GLU A 62 9.00 -11.92 -8.79
N LEU A 63 8.12 -12.64 -8.07
CA LEU A 63 6.73 -12.84 -8.46
C LEU A 63 5.88 -11.61 -8.09
N SER A 64 6.04 -11.10 -6.87
CA SER A 64 5.29 -9.92 -6.42
C SER A 64 5.54 -8.75 -7.35
N LYS A 65 6.80 -8.50 -7.73
CA LYS A 65 7.21 -7.41 -8.61
C LYS A 65 6.55 -7.51 -9.99
N GLN A 66 6.55 -8.70 -10.61
CA GLN A 66 5.90 -8.90 -11.90
C GLN A 66 4.40 -8.61 -11.86
N TRP A 67 3.71 -9.04 -10.79
CA TRP A 67 2.28 -8.74 -10.62
C TRP A 67 2.03 -7.26 -10.38
N SER A 68 2.86 -6.61 -9.56
CA SER A 68 2.82 -5.17 -9.32
C SER A 68 2.97 -4.36 -10.61
N GLU A 69 3.94 -4.72 -11.46
CA GLU A 69 4.17 -4.05 -12.74
C GLU A 69 2.97 -4.23 -13.68
N LYS A 70 2.43 -5.45 -13.79
CA LYS A 70 1.28 -5.75 -14.65
C LYS A 70 0.00 -5.02 -14.23
N VAL A 71 -0.34 -5.04 -12.94
CA VAL A 71 -1.57 -4.38 -12.46
C VAL A 71 -1.47 -2.87 -12.59
N THR A 72 -0.29 -2.29 -12.32
CA THR A 72 -0.09 -0.85 -12.49
C THR A 72 -0.07 -0.46 -13.97
N GLU A 73 0.47 -1.29 -14.86
CA GLU A 73 0.36 -1.07 -16.31
C GLU A 73 -1.10 -1.01 -16.76
N GLU A 74 -1.96 -1.92 -16.28
CA GLU A 74 -3.40 -1.90 -16.57
C GLU A 74 -4.07 -0.61 -16.08
N PHE A 75 -3.79 -0.17 -14.85
CA PHE A 75 -4.31 1.11 -14.33
C PHE A 75 -3.86 2.30 -15.18
N PHE A 76 -2.60 2.34 -15.58
CA PHE A 76 -2.08 3.42 -16.40
C PHE A 76 -2.67 3.44 -17.81
N GLN A 77 -2.94 2.27 -18.39
CA GLN A 77 -3.65 2.17 -19.67
C GLN A 77 -5.09 2.73 -19.55
N GLN A 78 -5.79 2.45 -18.45
CA GLN A 78 -7.10 3.08 -18.19
C GLN A 78 -6.98 4.60 -18.14
N GLY A 79 -6.01 5.14 -17.40
CA GLY A 79 -5.83 6.59 -17.26
C GLY A 79 -5.49 7.29 -18.58
N ASP A 80 -4.74 6.63 -19.47
CA ASP A 80 -4.46 7.16 -20.81
C ASP A 80 -5.72 7.24 -21.67
N ILE A 81 -6.60 6.23 -21.57
CA ILE A 81 -7.90 6.22 -22.25
C ILE A 81 -8.79 7.33 -21.69
N GLU A 82 -8.90 7.46 -20.36
CA GLU A 82 -9.66 8.52 -19.70
C GLU A 82 -9.20 9.91 -20.16
N ARG A 83 -7.88 10.16 -20.14
CA ARG A 83 -7.28 11.42 -20.61
C ARG A 83 -7.59 11.69 -22.09
N LYS A 84 -7.43 10.68 -22.95
CA LYS A 84 -7.71 10.79 -24.39
C LYS A 84 -9.17 11.19 -24.65
N HIS A 85 -10.09 10.67 -23.85
CA HIS A 85 -11.52 10.95 -23.96
C HIS A 85 -11.99 12.15 -23.12
N LYS A 86 -11.06 12.90 -22.51
CA LYS A 86 -11.33 14.06 -21.65
C LYS A 86 -12.24 13.73 -20.46
N LEU A 87 -12.11 12.52 -19.93
CA LEU A 87 -12.71 12.11 -18.67
C LEU A 87 -11.79 12.47 -17.50
N GLU A 88 -12.35 12.50 -16.30
CA GLU A 88 -11.56 12.56 -15.08
C GLU A 88 -10.71 11.29 -14.96
N VAL A 89 -9.40 11.44 -14.78
CA VAL A 89 -8.47 10.31 -14.65
C VAL A 89 -8.58 9.73 -13.25
N GLY A 90 -8.72 8.40 -13.15
CA GLY A 90 -8.83 7.70 -11.88
C GLY A 90 -7.59 7.92 -10.97
N PRO A 91 -7.75 7.98 -9.64
CA PRO A 91 -6.67 8.35 -8.71
C PRO A 91 -5.38 7.53 -8.83
N LEU A 92 -5.48 6.23 -9.14
CA LEU A 92 -4.33 5.33 -9.30
C LEU A 92 -3.91 5.16 -10.77
N CYS A 93 -4.67 5.72 -11.70
CA CYS A 93 -4.55 5.49 -13.14
C CYS A 93 -3.63 6.53 -13.81
N ASP A 94 -3.25 7.59 -13.11
CA ASP A 94 -2.39 8.62 -13.66
C ASP A 94 -0.90 8.29 -13.47
N ARG A 95 -0.25 7.90 -14.58
CA ARG A 95 1.19 7.62 -14.67
C ARG A 95 2.10 8.85 -14.48
N GLU A 96 1.56 10.06 -14.58
CA GLU A 96 2.33 11.29 -14.39
C GLU A 96 2.48 11.64 -12.90
N THR A 97 1.53 11.20 -12.07
CA THR A 97 1.47 11.53 -10.63
C THR A 97 1.69 10.32 -9.72
N ASN A 98 1.64 9.10 -10.25
CA ASN A 98 1.87 7.87 -9.50
C ASN A 98 3.08 7.08 -9.99
N THR A 99 3.68 6.33 -9.07
CA THR A 99 4.71 5.33 -9.37
C THR A 99 4.23 3.95 -8.95
N VAL A 100 4.77 2.89 -9.57
CA VAL A 100 4.50 1.50 -9.16
C VAL A 100 4.78 1.34 -7.67
N GLY A 101 5.96 1.77 -7.20
CA GLY A 101 6.34 1.66 -5.79
C GLY A 101 5.34 2.34 -4.85
N LYS A 102 4.84 3.54 -5.18
CA LYS A 102 3.89 4.26 -4.33
C LYS A 102 2.56 3.51 -4.25
N ILE A 103 2.01 3.11 -5.40
CA ILE A 103 0.76 2.34 -5.48
C ILE A 103 0.88 1.05 -4.66
N GLN A 104 1.99 0.34 -4.79
CA GLN A 104 2.19 -0.94 -4.09
C GLN A 104 2.36 -0.78 -2.58
N ILE A 105 3.12 0.23 -2.12
CA ILE A 105 3.26 0.51 -0.68
C ILE A 105 1.90 0.89 -0.07
N ASP A 106 1.14 1.76 -0.73
CA ASP A 106 -0.17 2.20 -0.25
C ASP A 106 -1.15 1.00 -0.24
N PHE A 107 -1.17 0.18 -1.29
CA PHE A 107 -1.99 -1.04 -1.36
C PHE A 107 -1.64 -2.04 -0.25
N MET A 108 -0.34 -2.33 -0.04
CA MET A 108 0.07 -3.24 1.03
C MET A 108 -0.36 -2.70 2.39
N THR A 109 -0.11 -1.42 2.67
CA THR A 109 -0.41 -0.79 3.97
C THR A 109 -1.90 -0.78 4.31
N TYR A 110 -2.73 -0.36 3.35
CA TYR A 110 -4.12 -0.03 3.64
C TYR A 110 -5.11 -1.14 3.25
N VAL A 111 -4.69 -2.07 2.39
CA VAL A 111 -5.58 -3.11 1.86
C VAL A 111 -5.09 -4.51 2.23
N ALA A 112 -3.85 -4.86 1.88
CA ALA A 112 -3.39 -6.24 2.04
C ALA A 112 -3.02 -6.57 3.51
N GLU A 113 -2.17 -5.77 4.15
CA GLU A 113 -1.72 -5.99 5.54
C GLU A 113 -2.90 -6.20 6.51
N PRO A 114 -3.95 -5.37 6.53
CA PRO A 114 -5.09 -5.59 7.42
C PRO A 114 -5.81 -6.92 7.20
N LEU A 115 -5.98 -7.35 5.94
CA LEU A 115 -6.62 -8.63 5.63
C LEU A 115 -5.78 -9.81 6.09
N PHE A 116 -4.49 -9.80 5.76
CA PHE A 116 -3.59 -10.91 6.08
C PHE A 116 -3.26 -10.98 7.58
N ALA A 117 -3.29 -9.86 8.30
CA ALA A 117 -3.17 -9.85 9.75
C ALA A 117 -4.35 -10.58 10.43
N GLU A 118 -5.59 -10.29 10.03
CA GLU A 118 -6.76 -11.02 10.56
C GLU A 118 -6.78 -12.48 10.10
N TRP A 119 -6.35 -12.77 8.87
CA TRP A 119 -6.21 -14.15 8.40
C TRP A 119 -5.18 -14.94 9.22
N ALA A 120 -4.05 -14.32 9.58
CA ALA A 120 -3.04 -14.94 10.44
C ALA A 120 -3.57 -15.20 11.86
N ARG A 121 -4.42 -14.32 12.40
CA ARG A 121 -5.14 -14.57 13.68
C ARG A 121 -6.06 -15.78 13.60
N PHE A 122 -6.73 -15.98 12.47
CA PHE A 122 -7.61 -17.14 12.25
C PHE A 122 -6.82 -18.44 12.02
N SER A 123 -5.78 -18.38 11.21
CA SER A 123 -4.97 -19.52 10.78
C SER A 123 -3.50 -19.25 11.08
N ASP A 124 -3.13 -19.39 12.35
CA ASP A 124 -1.76 -19.16 12.82
C ASP A 124 -0.84 -20.32 12.43
N THR A 125 -0.40 -20.29 11.18
CA THR A 125 0.42 -21.33 10.55
C THR A 125 1.69 -20.71 9.96
N CYS A 126 2.68 -21.55 9.67
CA CYS A 126 3.90 -21.13 8.98
C CYS A 126 3.61 -20.42 7.65
N LEU A 127 2.55 -20.82 6.94
CA LEU A 127 2.13 -20.15 5.71
C LEU A 127 1.70 -18.70 5.96
N SER A 128 0.90 -18.44 7.00
CA SER A 128 0.47 -17.08 7.34
C SER A 128 1.64 -16.18 7.71
N GLN A 129 2.60 -16.69 8.49
CA GLN A 129 3.81 -15.96 8.84
C GLN A 129 4.70 -15.71 7.60
N THR A 130 4.78 -16.68 6.69
CA THR A 130 5.52 -16.54 5.42
C THR A 130 4.90 -15.46 4.53
N MET A 131 3.57 -15.43 4.42
CA MET A 131 2.84 -14.44 3.62
C MET A 131 3.06 -13.02 4.15
N LEU A 132 2.94 -12.81 5.46
CA LEU A 132 3.21 -11.52 6.10
C LEU A 132 4.70 -11.13 6.00
N GLY A 133 5.60 -12.09 6.15
CA GLY A 133 7.04 -11.87 5.99
C GLY A 133 7.41 -11.39 4.59
N HIS A 134 6.93 -12.06 3.54
CA HIS A 134 7.12 -11.59 2.16
C HIS A 134 6.53 -10.21 1.93
N MET A 135 5.33 -9.94 2.44
CA MET A 135 4.70 -8.62 2.30
C MET A 135 5.57 -7.51 2.91
N GLY A 136 6.11 -7.73 4.11
CA GLY A 136 7.03 -6.79 4.75
C GLY A 136 8.33 -6.58 3.96
N LEU A 137 8.94 -7.66 3.46
CA LEU A 137 10.14 -7.59 2.62
C LEU A 137 9.88 -6.84 1.31
N ASN A 138 8.79 -7.16 0.63
CA ASN A 138 8.42 -6.55 -0.66
C ASN A 138 8.10 -5.05 -0.50
N LYS A 139 7.42 -4.68 0.59
CA LYS A 139 7.16 -3.28 0.94
C LYS A 139 8.48 -2.51 1.16
N ALA A 140 9.44 -3.11 1.87
CA ALA A 140 10.77 -2.53 2.06
C ALA A 140 11.54 -2.40 0.74
N SER A 141 11.48 -3.41 -0.13
CA SER A 141 12.10 -3.36 -1.47
C SER A 141 11.55 -2.22 -2.33
N TRP A 142 10.23 -2.01 -2.35
CA TRP A 142 9.64 -0.86 -3.04
C TRP A 142 10.06 0.47 -2.42
N GLY A 143 10.17 0.55 -1.09
CA GLY A 143 10.66 1.75 -0.39
C GLY A 143 12.11 2.10 -0.75
N GLY A 144 12.98 1.09 -0.84
CA GLY A 144 14.38 1.28 -1.27
C GLY A 144 14.50 1.80 -2.70
N LEU A 145 13.73 1.25 -3.63
CA LEU A 145 13.73 1.67 -5.04
C LEU A 145 13.27 3.14 -5.24
N GLN A 146 12.44 3.68 -4.35
CA GLN A 146 12.04 5.10 -4.41
C GLN A 146 13.18 6.04 -3.98
N GLN A 147 13.99 5.63 -3.01
CA GLN A 147 15.11 6.43 -2.53
C GLN A 147 16.22 6.52 -3.58
N GLU A 148 16.52 5.40 -4.28
CA GLU A 148 17.52 5.38 -5.36
C GLU A 148 17.13 6.24 -6.58
N GLN A 149 15.83 6.47 -6.80
CA GLN A 149 15.33 7.30 -7.90
C GLN A 149 15.32 8.80 -7.57
N THR A 150 15.54 9.18 -6.31
CA THR A 150 15.65 10.58 -5.90
C THR A 150 17.14 10.94 -5.90
N PRO A 151 17.65 11.76 -6.84
CA PRO A 151 19.06 12.14 -6.81
C PRO A 151 19.32 12.93 -5.52
N VAL A 152 20.38 12.56 -4.80
CA VAL A 152 20.96 13.39 -3.74
C VAL A 152 21.35 14.71 -4.39
N SER A 153 20.56 15.76 -4.17
CA SER A 153 20.99 17.13 -4.42
C SER A 153 22.26 17.35 -3.61
N GLU A 154 23.40 17.50 -4.27
CA GLU A 154 24.70 17.75 -3.63
C GLU A 154 24.57 18.88 -2.60
N GLU A 155 24.93 18.58 -1.36
CA GLU A 155 25.02 19.54 -0.27
C GLU A 155 26.00 20.65 -0.67
N ALA A 156 25.50 21.89 -0.70
CA ALA A 156 26.33 23.07 -0.90
C ALA A 156 27.41 23.16 0.20
N GLU A 157 28.68 23.24 -0.21
CA GLU A 157 29.81 23.37 0.71
C GLU A 157 29.70 24.61 1.62
N PRO A 158 30.13 24.51 2.89
CA PRO A 158 30.25 25.67 3.76
C PRO A 158 31.54 26.44 3.42
N SER A 159 31.40 27.56 2.71
CA SER A 159 32.48 28.52 2.49
C SER A 159 32.92 29.16 3.82
N ALA A 160 34.06 28.71 4.35
CA ALA A 160 34.78 29.36 5.44
C ALA A 160 36.03 30.10 4.92
N ALA A 161 35.97 31.44 4.92
CA ALA A 161 37.09 32.39 5.01
C ALA A 161 36.46 33.78 5.22
N GLY A 162 36.74 34.62 6.22
CA GLY A 162 37.93 34.81 7.03
C GLY A 162 38.47 36.23 6.79
N GLY A 163 38.35 37.15 7.77
CA GLY A 163 39.26 38.31 7.89
C GLY A 163 38.70 39.74 7.85
N SER A 164 38.38 40.27 9.04
CA SER A 164 38.70 41.62 9.60
C SER A 164 39.11 42.80 8.68
N SER A 165 38.46 43.96 8.83
CA SER A 165 39.08 45.13 9.49
C SER A 165 38.10 46.33 9.63
N SER A 166 38.23 47.00 10.78
CA SER A 166 37.47 48.13 11.32
C SER A 166 37.53 49.43 10.51
N LYS A 167 36.51 50.30 10.66
CA LYS A 167 36.72 51.73 10.97
C LYS A 167 35.45 52.52 11.34
N GLU A 168 35.57 53.21 12.48
CA GLU A 168 35.10 54.57 12.81
C GLU A 168 33.59 54.91 12.90
N MET A 169 33.13 55.04 14.15
CA MET A 169 32.21 56.09 14.63
C MET A 169 33.07 57.14 15.37
N PRO A 170 32.72 58.45 15.48
CA PRO A 170 31.47 58.84 16.17
C PRO A 170 30.85 60.25 15.85
N GLN A 171 29.73 60.52 16.54
CA GLN A 171 29.17 61.82 16.99
C GLN A 171 28.20 62.65 16.12
N GLY A 172 27.12 63.10 16.77
CA GLY A 172 26.20 64.19 16.37
C GLY A 172 24.73 63.84 16.65
N SER A 173 24.20 64.02 17.87
CA SER A 173 23.51 65.24 18.38
C SER A 173 22.01 65.31 18.06
N ARG A 174 21.21 65.38 19.15
CA ARG A 174 19.90 66.04 19.42
C ARG A 174 18.94 66.34 18.25
N GLU A 175 17.65 66.05 18.35
CA GLU A 175 16.54 66.89 18.89
C GLU A 175 15.24 66.16 18.42
N SER A 176 14.06 66.13 19.04
CA SER A 176 13.40 66.72 20.23
C SER A 176 12.33 65.73 20.70
#